data_AF-M3EUT0-F1
#
_entry.id   AF-M3EUT0-F1
#
_cell.length_a   1.000
_cell.length_b   1.000
_cell.length_c   1.000
_cell.angle_alpha   90.00
_cell.angle_beta   90.00
_cell.angle_gamma   90.00
#
_symmetry.space_group_name_H-M   'P 1'
#
loop_
_entity.id
_entity.type
_entity.pdbx_description
1 polymer ?
#
loop_
_entity_poly.entity_id
_entity_poly.type
_entity_poly.pdbx_seq_one_letter_code
_entity_poly.pdbx_strand_id
1 'polypeptide(L)'
;MKPLPEITRKAYDEMVEYTRSNGIRLIIVLMPIQIEEIFCRNRGLYHPLENYALRAATYFEKKGIPVLKLRKETSEMCGEVIEVSGEKKFSGIRDYFIPEDGHLTVSGNRWAKRVLEKQLKELEKNAF
;
A
#
# COMPACT_ATOMS: atom_id res chain seq x y z
N MET A 1 -15.49 -13.76 4.06
CA MET A 1 -14.47 -13.08 4.91
C MET A 1 -15.15 -12.55 6.16
N LYS A 2 -14.51 -12.63 7.34
CA LYS A 2 -15.06 -12.03 8.57
C LYS A 2 -15.16 -10.50 8.42
N PRO A 3 -16.18 -9.83 8.98
CA PRO A 3 -16.29 -8.36 8.93
C PRO A 3 -15.13 -7.71 9.71
N LEU A 4 -14.67 -6.52 9.30
CA LEU A 4 -13.73 -5.72 10.10
C LEU A 4 -14.25 -5.53 11.54
N PRO A 5 -13.36 -5.37 12.54
CA PRO A 5 -13.78 -5.06 13.91
C PRO A 5 -14.76 -3.89 13.93
N GLU A 6 -15.75 -3.93 14.82
CA GLU A 6 -16.81 -2.92 14.88
C GLU A 6 -16.25 -1.51 15.08
N ILE A 7 -15.29 -1.35 16.00
CA ILE A 7 -14.62 -0.08 16.25
C ILE A 7 -13.93 0.48 14.99
N THR A 8 -13.29 -0.39 14.19
CA THR A 8 -12.68 -0.01 12.91
C THR A 8 -13.73 0.46 11.92
N ARG A 9 -14.84 -0.29 11.79
CA ARG A 9 -15.91 0.08 10.86
C ARG A 9 -16.51 1.43 11.22
N LYS A 10 -16.76 1.68 12.50
CA LYS A 10 -17.28 2.96 12.99
C LYS A 10 -16.34 4.12 12.63
N ALA A 11 -15.05 3.98 12.90
CA ALA A 11 -14.06 5.01 12.54
C ALA A 11 -13.98 5.24 11.02
N TYR A 12 -14.11 4.19 10.21
CA TYR A 12 -14.16 4.33 8.76
C TYR A 12 -15.44 5.01 8.29
N ASP A 13 -16.60 4.67 8.86
CA ASP A 13 -17.86 5.32 8.54
C ASP A 13 -17.80 6.82 8.88
N GLU A 14 -17.28 7.21 10.03
CA GLU A 14 -17.08 8.62 10.44
C GLU A 14 -16.19 9.39 9.45
N MET A 15 -15.08 8.79 9.01
CA MET A 15 -14.20 9.39 8.00
C MET A 15 -14.89 9.56 6.64
N VAL A 16 -15.68 8.57 6.22
CA VAL A 16 -16.42 8.63 4.95
C VAL A 16 -17.53 9.67 4.99
N GLU A 17 -18.26 9.74 6.09
CA GLU A 17 -19.30 10.75 6.30
C GLU A 17 -18.70 12.15 6.29
N TYR A 18 -17.63 12.37 7.05
CA TYR A 18 -16.94 13.66 7.12
C TYR A 18 -16.47 14.11 5.73
N THR A 19 -15.79 13.23 4.99
CA THR A 19 -15.24 13.59 3.67
C THR A 19 -16.35 13.94 2.67
N ARG A 20 -17.45 13.19 2.65
CA ARG A 20 -18.60 13.48 1.77
C ARG A 20 -19.29 14.79 2.13
N SER A 21 -19.57 15.02 3.41
CA SER A 21 -20.24 16.23 3.90
C SER A 21 -19.44 17.51 3.61
N ASN A 22 -18.13 17.39 3.41
CA ASN A 22 -17.23 18.51 3.13
C ASN A 22 -16.75 18.57 1.66
N GLY A 23 -17.30 17.74 0.77
CA GLY A 23 -16.88 17.73 -0.64
C GLY A 23 -15.42 17.31 -0.85
N ILE A 24 -14.83 16.57 0.10
CA ILE A 24 -13.45 16.08 0.06
C ILE A 24 -13.43 14.74 -0.68
N ARG A 25 -12.61 14.64 -1.72
CA ARG A 25 -12.38 13.37 -2.40
C ARG A 25 -11.46 12.47 -1.56
N LEU A 26 -12.04 11.43 -0.97
CA LEU A 26 -11.31 10.40 -0.24
C LEU A 26 -10.75 9.34 -1.20
N ILE A 27 -9.46 9.03 -1.06
CA ILE A 27 -8.78 7.92 -1.74
C ILE A 27 -8.00 7.16 -0.66
N ILE A 28 -8.15 5.84 -0.61
CA ILE A 28 -7.48 5.00 0.38
C ILE A 28 -6.22 4.40 -0.24
N VAL A 29 -5.10 4.50 0.46
CA VAL A 29 -3.83 3.90 0.05
C VAL A 29 -3.50 2.75 0.98
N LEU A 30 -3.38 1.54 0.43
CA LEU A 30 -2.92 0.37 1.16
C LEU A 30 -1.43 0.15 0.90
N MET A 31 -0.63 0.53 1.89
CA MET A 31 0.80 0.26 1.94
C MET A 31 1.05 -1.23 2.18
N PRO A 32 2.06 -1.85 1.53
CA PRO A 32 2.55 -3.16 1.96
C PRO A 32 3.28 -2.97 3.29
N ILE A 33 2.83 -3.65 4.35
CA ILE A 33 3.21 -3.28 5.72
C ILE A 33 4.41 -4.08 6.22
N GLN A 34 4.73 -5.26 5.65
CA GLN A 34 5.81 -6.09 6.19
C GLN A 34 6.63 -6.83 5.12
N ILE A 35 7.91 -7.02 5.42
CA ILE A 35 8.84 -7.86 4.65
C ILE A 35 8.24 -9.25 4.45
N GLU A 36 7.59 -9.80 5.47
CA GLU A 36 6.91 -11.10 5.48
C GLU A 36 5.75 -11.15 4.49
N GLU A 37 4.93 -10.10 4.40
CA GLU A 37 3.82 -10.05 3.44
C GLU A 37 4.31 -10.04 2.00
N ILE A 38 5.41 -9.33 1.75
CA ILE A 38 6.03 -9.26 0.43
C ILE A 38 6.75 -10.58 0.10
N PHE A 39 7.51 -11.13 1.05
CA PHE A 39 8.19 -12.41 0.93
C PHE A 39 7.21 -13.56 0.68
N CYS A 40 6.12 -13.63 1.45
CA CYS A 40 5.04 -14.59 1.25
C CYS A 40 4.40 -14.40 -0.12
N ARG A 41 4.01 -13.17 -0.50
CA ARG A 41 3.41 -12.88 -1.82
C ARG A 41 4.27 -13.40 -2.97
N ASN A 42 5.57 -13.09 -2.93
CA ASN A 42 6.49 -13.44 -4.01
C ASN A 42 6.73 -14.95 -4.12
N ARG A 43 6.34 -15.71 -3.10
CA ARG A 43 6.33 -17.18 -3.08
C ARG A 43 4.95 -17.79 -3.27
N GLY A 44 3.94 -16.99 -3.60
CA GLY A 44 2.54 -17.44 -3.73
C GLY A 44 1.87 -17.79 -2.40
N LEU A 45 2.44 -17.36 -1.26
CA LEU A 45 1.95 -17.61 0.09
C LEU A 45 1.17 -16.40 0.64
N TYR A 46 0.33 -16.65 1.65
CA TYR A 46 -0.60 -15.69 2.23
C TYR A 46 -0.22 -15.31 3.68
N HIS A 47 -0.33 -14.03 4.05
CA HIS A 47 -0.06 -13.57 5.42
C HIS A 47 -1.34 -13.11 6.16
N PRO A 48 -1.57 -13.42 7.45
CA PRO A 48 -2.81 -13.05 8.14
C PRO A 48 -3.16 -11.55 8.15
N LEU A 49 -2.16 -10.66 8.15
CA LEU A 49 -2.40 -9.21 8.08
C LEU A 49 -2.87 -8.75 6.69
N GLU A 50 -2.54 -9.50 5.65
CA GLU A 50 -3.08 -9.31 4.30
C GLU A 50 -4.61 -9.44 4.31
N ASN A 51 -5.17 -10.31 5.16
CA ASN A 51 -6.62 -10.47 5.26
C ASN A 51 -7.26 -9.18 5.75
N TYR A 52 -6.61 -8.50 6.69
CA TYR A 52 -7.10 -7.23 7.20
C TYR A 52 -7.08 -6.16 6.10
N ALA A 53 -5.96 -6.01 5.38
CA ALA A 53 -5.84 -5.03 4.29
C ALA A 53 -6.87 -5.29 3.16
N LEU A 54 -7.09 -6.56 2.79
CA LEU A 54 -8.11 -6.92 1.79
C LEU A 54 -9.53 -6.63 2.29
N ARG A 55 -9.83 -6.90 3.56
CA ARG A 55 -11.14 -6.57 4.18
C ARG A 55 -11.36 -5.06 4.22
N ALA A 56 -10.32 -4.28 4.52
CA ALA A 56 -10.35 -2.82 4.47
C ALA A 56 -10.59 -2.32 3.05
N ALA A 57 -9.86 -2.83 2.05
CA ALA A 57 -10.09 -2.50 0.65
C ALA A 57 -11.55 -2.72 0.24
N THR A 58 -12.07 -3.94 0.46
CA THR A 58 -13.44 -4.29 0.08
C THR A 58 -14.47 -3.43 0.80
N TYR A 59 -14.20 -3.03 2.05
CA TYR A 59 -15.10 -2.17 2.81
C TYR A 59 -15.23 -0.77 2.19
N PHE A 60 -14.13 -0.16 1.77
CA PHE A 60 -14.13 1.15 1.10
C PHE A 60 -14.64 1.07 -0.35
N GLU A 61 -14.22 0.05 -1.11
CA GLU A 61 -14.67 -0.18 -2.49
C GLU A 61 -16.21 -0.28 -2.58
N LYS A 62 -16.85 -0.98 -1.63
CA LYS A 62 -18.32 -1.09 -1.54
C LYS A 62 -19.03 0.25 -1.31
N LYS A 63 -18.32 1.26 -0.82
CA LYS A 63 -18.81 2.62 -0.61
C LYS A 63 -18.47 3.54 -1.80
N GLY A 64 -17.95 3.00 -2.90
CA GLY A 64 -17.54 3.78 -4.07
C GLY A 64 -16.27 4.61 -3.83
N ILE A 65 -15.47 4.27 -2.83
CA ILE A 65 -14.21 4.97 -2.53
C ILE A 65 -13.06 4.25 -3.24
N PRO A 66 -12.26 4.94 -4.07
CA PRO A 66 -11.10 4.34 -4.72
C PRO A 66 -10.08 3.83 -3.70
N VAL A 67 -9.53 2.65 -3.95
CA VAL A 67 -8.48 2.03 -3.13
C VAL A 67 -7.26 1.74 -4.00
N LEU A 68 -6.15 2.39 -3.68
CA LEU A 68 -4.85 2.20 -4.30
C LEU A 68 -4.08 1.12 -3.52
N LYS A 69 -3.67 0.06 -4.22
CA LYS A 69 -3.05 -1.14 -3.62
C LYS A 69 -1.60 -1.22 -4.07
N LEU A 70 -0.69 -0.56 -3.35
CA LEU A 70 0.74 -0.47 -3.68
C LEU A 70 1.48 -1.81 -3.61
N ARG A 71 0.84 -2.81 -3.00
CA ARG A 71 1.38 -4.17 -2.93
C ARG A 71 1.66 -4.74 -4.33
N LYS A 72 0.94 -4.35 -5.39
CA LYS A 72 1.12 -4.95 -6.73
C LYS A 72 2.49 -4.64 -7.33
N GLU A 73 3.15 -3.59 -6.85
CA GLU A 73 4.40 -3.05 -7.36
C GLU A 73 5.60 -3.46 -6.50
N THR A 74 5.39 -4.30 -5.47
CA THR A 74 6.46 -4.75 -4.57
C THR A 74 7.47 -5.68 -5.24
N SER A 75 7.20 -6.15 -6.47
CA SER A 75 8.19 -6.86 -7.29
C SER A 75 9.43 -5.99 -7.58
N GLU A 76 9.25 -4.68 -7.67
CA GLU A 76 10.34 -3.70 -7.85
C GLU A 76 11.28 -3.63 -6.62
N MET A 77 10.80 -4.09 -5.46
CA MET A 77 11.57 -4.03 -4.19
C MET A 77 12.49 -5.24 -4.01
N CYS A 78 12.41 -6.27 -4.85
CA CYS A 78 13.15 -7.52 -4.66
C CYS A 78 14.59 -7.51 -5.20
N GLY A 79 15.00 -6.42 -5.85
CA GLY A 79 16.23 -6.41 -6.62
C GLY A 79 16.27 -5.32 -7.68
N GLU A 80 16.90 -4.19 -7.40
CA GLU A 80 17.33 -3.23 -8.43
C GLU A 80 18.84 -3.02 -8.34
N VAL A 81 19.50 -2.91 -9.50
CA VAL A 81 20.91 -2.52 -9.53
C VAL A 81 20.99 -1.00 -9.36
N ILE A 82 21.53 -0.56 -8.24
CA ILE A 82 21.77 0.85 -7.93
C ILE A 82 23.25 1.17 -8.04
N GLU A 83 23.58 2.30 -8.65
CA GLU A 83 24.96 2.78 -8.74
C GLU A 83 25.24 3.76 -7.59
N VAL A 84 26.14 3.38 -6.69
CA VAL A 84 26.54 4.20 -5.54
C VAL A 84 28.05 4.40 -5.63
N SER A 85 28.47 5.66 -5.83
CA SER A 85 29.90 6.02 -5.95
C SER A 85 30.66 5.24 -7.03
N GLY A 86 30.00 4.93 -8.16
CA GLY A 86 30.58 4.16 -9.27
C GLY A 86 30.55 2.63 -9.08
N GLU A 87 30.09 2.13 -7.94
CA GLU A 87 29.89 0.70 -7.70
C GLU A 87 28.41 0.30 -7.89
N LYS A 88 28.19 -0.78 -8.64
CA LYS A 88 26.87 -1.39 -8.81
C LYS A 88 26.55 -2.27 -7.59
N LYS A 89 25.58 -1.86 -6.77
CA LYS A 89 25.03 -2.66 -5.68
C LYS A 89 23.64 -3.18 -6.04
N PHE A 90 23.34 -4.40 -5.60
CA PHE A 90 22.00 -4.97 -5.73
C PHE A 90 21.19 -4.60 -4.49
N SER A 91 20.10 -3.85 -4.66
CA SER A 91 19.19 -3.55 -3.56
C SER A 91 18.35 -4.77 -3.20
N GLY A 92 18.30 -5.12 -1.93
CA GLY A 92 17.38 -6.15 -1.42
C GLY A 92 16.09 -5.53 -0.92
N ILE A 93 15.07 -6.35 -0.69
CA ILE A 93 13.80 -5.91 -0.07
C ILE A 93 14.01 -5.18 1.28
N ARG A 94 15.04 -5.59 2.02
CA ARG A 94 15.42 -5.00 3.31
C ARG A 94 15.88 -3.56 3.18
N ASP A 95 16.30 -3.10 2.00
CA ASP A 95 16.73 -1.72 1.80
C ASP A 95 15.56 -0.74 1.75
N TYR A 96 14.33 -1.23 1.66
CA TYR A 96 13.11 -0.42 1.61
C TYR A 96 12.42 -0.29 2.98
N PHE A 97 12.75 -1.15 3.94
CA PHE A 97 12.15 -1.17 5.28
C PHE A 97 13.22 -1.01 6.36
N ILE A 98 12.93 -0.22 7.39
CA ILE A 98 13.76 -0.15 8.58
C ILE A 98 13.60 -1.51 9.30
N PRO A 99 14.70 -2.27 9.51
CA PRO A 99 14.63 -3.55 10.19
C PRO A 99 13.99 -3.42 11.59
N GLU A 100 13.15 -4.38 11.97
CA GLU A 100 12.45 -4.47 13.27
C GLU A 100 11.46 -3.34 13.60
N ASP A 101 11.40 -2.30 12.77
CA ASP A 101 10.58 -1.11 12.99
C ASP A 101 9.36 -1.08 12.05
N GLY A 102 9.51 -1.61 10.82
CA GLY A 102 8.42 -1.74 9.86
C GLY A 102 8.07 -0.45 9.09
N HIS A 103 8.68 0.70 9.43
CA HIS A 103 8.58 1.88 8.59
C HIS A 103 9.46 1.76 7.34
N LEU A 104 9.17 2.59 6.35
CA LEU A 104 9.97 2.68 5.14
C LEU A 104 11.28 3.44 5.39
N THR A 105 12.36 2.98 4.76
CA THR A 105 13.60 3.77 4.64
C THR A 105 13.39 4.97 3.71
N VAL A 106 14.41 5.81 3.54
CA VAL A 106 14.40 6.87 2.50
C VAL A 106 14.14 6.29 1.11
N SER A 107 14.77 5.15 0.77
CA SER A 107 14.54 4.45 -0.50
C SER A 107 13.12 3.88 -0.59
N GLY A 108 12.61 3.32 0.51
CA GLY A 108 11.22 2.91 0.65
C GLY A 108 10.22 4.03 0.36
N ASN A 109 10.44 5.21 0.94
CA ASN A 109 9.58 6.38 0.75
C ASN A 109 9.63 6.90 -0.70
N ARG A 110 10.81 6.89 -1.34
CA ARG A 110 10.94 7.26 -2.76
C ARG A 110 10.17 6.30 -3.67
N TRP A 111 10.26 5.00 -3.40
CA TRP A 111 9.47 3.99 -4.10
C TRP A 111 7.97 4.20 -3.91
N ALA A 112 7.51 4.38 -2.67
CA ALA A 112 6.10 4.60 -2.35
C ALA A 112 5.54 5.82 -3.08
N LYS A 113 6.30 6.94 -3.08
CA LYS A 113 5.95 8.14 -3.84
C LYS A 113 5.77 7.84 -5.33
N ARG A 114 6.76 7.19 -5.96
CA ARG A 114 6.74 6.87 -7.40
C ARG A 114 5.52 6.01 -7.77
N VAL A 115 5.27 4.95 -7.00
CA VAL A 115 4.14 4.04 -7.25
C VAL A 115 2.81 4.75 -7.04
N LEU A 116 2.70 5.55 -5.98
CA LEU A 116 1.49 6.32 -5.68
C LEU A 116 1.17 7.32 -6.79
N GLU A 117 2.17 8.07 -7.27
CA GLU A 117 2.00 9.00 -8.41
C GLU A 117 1.54 8.27 -9.67
N LYS A 118 2.08 7.07 -9.95
CA LYS A 118 1.66 6.24 -11.08
C LYS A 118 0.19 5.82 -10.94
N GLN A 119 -0.20 5.23 -9.81
CA GLN A 119 -1.58 4.76 -9.60
C GLN A 119 -2.59 5.91 -9.57
N LEU A 120 -2.22 7.07 -9.00
CA LEU A 120 -3.07 8.27 -9.04
C LEU A 120 -3.30 8.74 -10.47
N LYS A 121 -2.25 8.81 -11.31
CA LYS A 121 -2.39 9.16 -12.73
C LYS A 121 -3.30 8.19 -13.48
N GLU A 122 -3.19 6.89 -13.19
CA GLU A 122 -4.08 5.88 -13.78
C GLU A 122 -5.53 6.05 -13.30
N LEU A 123 -5.75 6.37 -12.01
CA LEU A 123 -7.06 6.64 -11.46
C LEU A 123 -7.72 7.86 -12.13
N GLU A 124 -6.98 8.96 -12.32
CA GLU A 124 -7.50 10.16 -12.99
C GLU A 124 -7.82 9.89 -14.46
N LYS A 125 -7.00 9.10 -15.16
CA LYS A 125 -7.26 8.75 -16.57
C LYS A 125 -8.57 7.98 -16.76
N ASN A 126 -8.95 7.16 -15.77
CA ASN A 126 -10.16 6.34 -15.81
C ASN A 126 -11.40 7.07 -15.25
N ALA A 127 -11.25 8.30 -14.77
CA ALA A 127 -12.35 9.13 -14.26
C ALA A 127 -13.03 9.97 -15.36
N PHE A 128 -12.47 9.96 -16.58
CA PHE A 128 -12.97 10.58 -17.81
C PHE A 128 -13.14 9.53 -18.90
#